data_AF-A0A356RAI9-F1
#
_entry.id   AF-A0A356RAI9-F1
#
_cell.length_a   1.000
_cell.length_b   1.000
_cell.length_c   1.000
_cell.angle_alpha   90.00
_cell.angle_beta   90.00
_cell.angle_gamma   90.00
#
_symmetry.space_group_name_H-M   'P 1'
#
loop_
_entity.id
_entity.type
_entity.pdbx_description
1 polymer ?
#
loop_
_entity_poly.entity_id
_entity_poly.type
_entity_poly.pdbx_seq_one_letter_code
_entity_poly.pdbx_strand_id
1 'polypeptide(L)'
;MVNLSEQPESARGEMGVLWLDLPNAEQEVVSRGTGYPSHYPRMAKEMITEGFTILKGAIEPGLCDAVVSDYQRYLETNKRYADQYVDAKGRHHRLVNFH
;
A
#
# COMPACT_ATOMS: atom_id res chain seq x y z
N MET A 1 16.49 19.77 -11.40
CA MET A 1 17.26 18.52 -11.61
C MET A 1 17.93 18.19 -10.30
N VAL A 2 17.49 17.14 -9.61
CA VAL A 2 18.17 16.69 -8.37
C VAL A 2 19.38 15.88 -8.80
N ASN A 3 20.57 16.29 -8.35
CA ASN A 3 21.82 15.62 -8.65
C ASN A 3 21.86 14.29 -7.87
N LEU A 4 21.73 13.16 -8.57
CA LEU A 4 21.64 11.83 -7.96
C LEU A 4 23.00 11.31 -7.43
N SER A 5 24.08 12.09 -7.56
CA SER A 5 25.43 11.69 -7.18
C SER A 5 25.78 11.87 -5.70
N GLU A 6 24.90 12.46 -4.89
CA GLU A 6 25.11 12.72 -3.46
C GLU A 6 24.23 11.85 -2.54
N GLN A 7 23.81 10.68 -3.02
CA GLN A 7 23.18 9.70 -2.14
C GLN A 7 24.26 9.00 -1.31
N PRO A 8 24.16 8.96 0.03
CA PRO A 8 25.11 8.24 0.88
C PRO A 8 25.19 6.77 0.44
N GLU A 9 26.35 6.12 0.56
CA GLU A 9 26.56 4.72 0.11
C GLU A 9 25.53 3.73 0.67
N SER A 10 24.89 4.03 1.81
CA SER A 10 23.77 3.25 2.37
C SER A 10 22.48 3.30 1.54
N ALA A 11 22.40 4.16 0.52
CA ALA A 11 21.29 4.21 -0.44
C ALA A 11 21.44 3.22 -1.59
N ARG A 12 22.62 2.59 -1.75
CA ARG A 12 22.79 1.46 -2.66
C ARG A 12 22.51 0.18 -1.87
N GLY A 13 21.24 -0.13 -1.67
CA GLY A 13 20.86 -1.50 -1.31
C GLY A 13 21.56 -2.47 -2.27
N GLU A 14 22.04 -3.61 -1.76
CA GLU A 14 22.47 -4.72 -2.61
C GLU A 14 21.43 -4.88 -3.73
N MET A 15 21.85 -4.92 -5.00
CA MET A 15 20.94 -4.85 -6.15
C MET A 15 19.72 -5.78 -5.94
N GLY A 16 18.56 -5.20 -5.60
CA GLY A 16 17.33 -5.93 -5.35
C GLY A 16 16.69 -5.76 -3.96
N VAL A 17 17.38 -5.20 -2.96
CA VAL A 17 16.82 -4.98 -1.62
C VAL A 17 16.32 -3.54 -1.48
N LEU A 18 15.05 -3.35 -1.10
CA LEU A 18 14.52 -2.01 -0.81
C LEU A 18 15.19 -1.48 0.45
N TRP A 19 15.50 -0.18 0.49
CA TRP A 19 16.13 0.43 1.67
C TRP A 19 15.28 0.28 2.95
N LEU A 20 13.95 0.14 2.80
CA LEU A 20 13.01 -0.11 3.90
C LEU A 20 13.24 -1.47 4.58
N ASP A 21 13.85 -2.42 3.87
CA ASP A 21 14.14 -3.76 4.37
C ASP A 21 15.49 -3.85 5.08
N LEU A 22 16.26 -2.76 5.11
CA LEU A 22 17.58 -2.74 5.75
C LEU A 22 17.46 -2.65 7.27
N PRO A 23 18.37 -3.27 8.05
CA PRO A 23 18.31 -3.26 9.52
C PRO A 23 18.32 -1.87 10.16
N ASN A 24 18.84 -0.86 9.46
CA ASN A 24 18.92 0.52 9.92
C ASN A 24 17.78 1.43 9.39
N ALA A 25 16.80 0.87 8.67
CA ALA A 25 15.74 1.64 8.02
C ALA A 25 14.94 2.54 8.98
N GLU A 26 14.67 2.08 10.20
CA GLU A 26 13.94 2.88 11.20
C GLU A 26 14.70 4.16 11.58
N GLN A 27 16.04 4.08 11.67
CA GLN A 27 16.90 5.20 12.02
C GLN A 27 17.00 6.22 10.87
N GLU A 28 16.97 5.74 9.63
CA GLU A 28 17.05 6.57 8.43
C GLU A 28 15.70 7.17 8.00
N VAL A 29 14.57 6.66 8.51
CA VAL A 29 13.22 7.08 8.08
C VAL A 29 12.99 8.59 8.24
N VAL A 30 13.51 9.17 9.33
CA VAL A 30 13.33 10.60 9.63
C VAL A 30 14.17 11.45 8.70
N SER A 31 15.45 11.10 8.50
CA SER A 31 16.35 11.87 7.64
C SER A 31 15.90 11.81 6.17
N ARG A 32 15.56 10.61 5.67
CA ARG A 32 15.04 10.40 4.30
C ARG A 32 13.65 11.03 4.10
N GLY A 33 12.87 11.13 5.16
CA GLY A 33 11.55 11.76 5.18
C GLY A 33 11.57 13.29 5.11
N THR A 34 12.75 13.91 5.25
CA THR A 34 12.90 15.37 5.23
C THR A 34 12.46 15.93 3.88
N GLY A 35 11.56 16.92 3.90
CA GLY A 35 11.02 17.55 2.69
C GLY A 35 9.75 16.90 2.14
N TYR A 36 9.32 15.76 2.70
CA TYR A 36 8.02 15.15 2.40
C TYR A 36 6.98 15.53 3.46
N PRO A 37 5.68 15.51 3.11
CA PRO A 37 4.62 15.60 4.09
C PRO A 37 4.79 14.60 5.24
N SER A 38 4.49 15.03 6.46
CA SER A 38 4.73 14.27 7.71
C SER A 38 4.06 12.89 7.78
N HIS A 39 3.08 12.62 6.93
CA HIS A 39 2.45 11.30 6.85
C HIS A 39 3.34 10.26 6.13
N TYR A 40 4.24 10.65 5.23
CA TYR A 40 5.13 9.69 4.56
C TYR A 40 6.16 9.05 5.50
N PRO A 41 6.92 9.81 6.32
CA PRO A 41 7.84 9.20 7.28
C PRO A 41 7.10 8.30 8.29
N ARG A 42 5.88 8.70 8.69
CA ARG A 42 5.03 7.87 9.55
C ARG A 42 4.66 6.55 8.88
N MET A 43 4.19 6.59 7.64
CA MET A 43 3.79 5.38 6.90
C MET A 43 4.97 4.45 6.63
N ALA A 44 6.14 5.01 6.30
CA ALA A 44 7.37 4.23 6.16
C ALA A 44 7.74 3.53 7.47
N LYS A 45 7.61 4.23 8.61
CA LYS A 45 7.80 3.64 9.93
C LYS A 45 6.81 2.49 10.21
N GLU A 46 5.52 2.70 9.94
CA GLU A 46 4.49 1.67 10.09
C GLU A 46 4.79 0.44 9.20
N MET A 47 5.26 0.65 7.97
CA MET A 47 5.67 -0.46 7.10
C MET A 47 6.83 -1.27 7.69
N ILE A 48 7.83 -0.61 8.28
CA ILE A 48 8.98 -1.26 8.90
C ILE A 48 8.57 -2.04 10.17
N THR A 49 7.74 -1.46 11.03
CA THR A 49 7.43 -2.04 12.34
C THR A 49 6.27 -3.03 12.31
N GLU A 50 5.23 -2.74 11.51
CA GLU A 50 3.99 -3.52 11.46
C GLU A 50 3.90 -4.40 10.21
N GLY A 51 4.76 -4.19 9.21
CA GLY A 51 4.69 -4.88 7.93
C GLY A 51 3.57 -4.40 7.00
N PHE A 52 2.82 -3.37 7.39
CA PHE A 52 1.79 -2.73 6.55
C PHE A 52 1.53 -1.28 6.98
N THR A 53 0.95 -0.48 6.08
CA THR A 53 0.45 0.87 6.37
C THR A 53 -0.79 1.16 5.52
N ILE A 54 -1.55 2.20 5.89
CA ILE A 54 -2.74 2.63 5.14
C ILE A 54 -2.47 3.98 4.49
N LEU A 55 -2.39 4.00 3.16
CA LEU A 55 -2.33 5.24 2.39
C LEU A 55 -3.75 5.75 2.10
N LYS A 56 -4.22 6.69 2.91
CA LYS A 56 -5.52 7.34 2.69
C LYS A 56 -5.46 8.22 1.44
N GLY A 57 -6.42 8.06 0.54
CA GLY A 57 -6.49 8.83 -0.70
C GLY A 57 -5.44 8.44 -1.74
N ALA A 58 -4.81 7.27 -1.61
CA ALA A 58 -3.95 6.70 -2.65
C ALA A 58 -4.67 6.55 -3.99
N ILE A 59 -5.94 6.16 -3.89
CA ILE A 59 -6.82 5.84 -5.00
C ILE A 59 -7.86 6.94 -5.12
N GLU A 60 -8.09 7.39 -6.34
CA GLU A 60 -9.13 8.36 -6.68
C GLU A 60 -10.51 7.78 -6.30
N PRO A 61 -11.38 8.54 -5.60
CA PRO A 61 -12.66 8.01 -5.12
C PRO A 61 -13.56 7.43 -6.21
N GLY A 62 -13.61 8.07 -7.39
CA GLY A 62 -14.39 7.59 -8.53
C GLY A 62 -13.94 6.21 -9.02
N LEU A 63 -12.64 5.92 -8.99
CA LEU A 63 -12.12 4.59 -9.31
C LEU A 63 -12.56 3.53 -8.28
N CYS A 64 -12.58 3.88 -6.99
CA CYS A 64 -13.13 2.99 -5.96
C CYS A 64 -14.62 2.70 -6.22
N ASP A 65 -15.41 3.72 -6.53
CA ASP A 65 -16.83 3.59 -6.83
C ASP A 65 -17.08 2.74 -8.08
N ALA A 66 -16.28 2.92 -9.13
CA ALA A 66 -16.34 2.12 -10.35
C ALA A 66 -16.08 0.62 -10.06
N VAL A 67 -15.04 0.30 -9.29
CA VAL A 67 -14.73 -1.09 -8.89
C VAL A 67 -15.87 -1.70 -8.05
N VAL A 68 -16.47 -0.92 -7.16
CA VAL A 68 -17.64 -1.37 -6.38
C VAL A 68 -18.82 -1.66 -7.29
N SER A 69 -19.12 -0.76 -8.23
CA SER A 69 -20.24 -0.91 -9.17
C SER A 69 -20.06 -2.11 -10.10
N ASP A 70 -18.86 -2.30 -10.66
CA ASP A 70 -18.57 -3.45 -11.52
C ASP A 70 -18.70 -4.77 -10.76
N TYR A 71 -18.27 -4.82 -9.50
CA TYR A 71 -18.48 -6.00 -8.68
C TYR A 71 -19.97 -6.25 -8.40
N GLN A 72 -20.76 -5.21 -8.13
CA GLN A 72 -22.21 -5.36 -7.95
C GLN A 72 -22.87 -5.95 -9.21
N ARG A 73 -22.49 -5.47 -10.41
CA ARG A 73 -22.97 -6.02 -11.67
C ARG A 73 -22.58 -7.49 -11.86
N TYR A 74 -21.37 -7.86 -11.45
CA TYR A 74 -20.95 -9.27 -11.44
C TYR A 74 -21.82 -10.13 -10.52
N LEU A 75 -22.16 -9.62 -9.32
CA LEU A 75 -23.01 -10.34 -8.36
C LEU A 75 -24.43 -10.59 -8.90
N GLU A 76 -24.99 -9.64 -9.65
CA GLU A 76 -26.32 -9.79 -10.25
C GLU A 76 -26.40 -11.01 -11.17
N THR A 77 -25.33 -11.27 -11.93
CA THR A 77 -25.25 -12.40 -12.86
C THR A 77 -24.83 -13.70 -12.15
N ASN A 78 -24.05 -13.61 -11.08
CA ASN A 78 -23.39 -14.75 -10.44
C ASN A 78 -23.90 -15.03 -9.01
N LYS A 79 -25.11 -14.56 -8.68
CA LYS A 79 -25.65 -14.54 -7.31
C LYS A 79 -25.49 -15.86 -6.56
N ARG A 80 -25.85 -16.98 -7.18
CA ARG A 80 -25.76 -18.32 -6.56
C ARG A 80 -24.34 -18.71 -6.17
N TYR A 81 -23.35 -18.33 -6.99
CA TYR A 81 -21.93 -18.55 -6.69
C TYR A 81 -21.39 -17.54 -5.69
N ALA A 82 -21.95 -16.34 -5.64
CA ALA A 82 -21.50 -15.31 -4.72
C ALA A 82 -21.99 -15.52 -3.28
N ASP A 83 -23.22 -16.00 -3.12
CA ASP A 83 -23.87 -16.21 -1.81
C ASP A 83 -23.10 -17.20 -0.91
N GLN A 84 -22.33 -18.13 -1.48
CA GLN A 84 -21.45 -19.06 -0.73
C GLN A 84 -20.16 -18.43 -0.20
N TYR A 85 -19.77 -17.24 -0.67
CA TYR A 85 -18.57 -16.52 -0.23
C TYR A 85 -18.90 -15.32 0.65
N VAL A 86 -20.01 -15.40 1.36
CA VAL A 86 -20.52 -14.37 2.26
C VAL A 86 -20.23 -14.77 3.70
N ASP A 87 -19.68 -13.85 4.48
CA ASP A 87 -19.46 -14.07 5.91
C ASP A 87 -20.77 -13.97 6.72
N ALA A 88 -20.69 -14.26 8.02
CA ALA A 88 -21.86 -14.19 8.91
C ALA A 88 -22.52 -12.80 9.00
N LYS A 89 -21.86 -11.74 8.49
CA LYS A 89 -22.37 -10.35 8.46
C LYS A 89 -22.85 -9.93 7.08
N GLY A 90 -22.92 -10.84 6.11
CA GLY A 90 -23.38 -10.50 4.76
C GLY A 90 -22.28 -9.91 3.86
N ARG A 91 -21.01 -9.94 4.27
CA ARG A 91 -19.90 -9.35 3.50
C ARG A 91 -19.25 -10.40 2.62
N HIS A 92 -19.07 -10.09 1.35
CA HIS A 92 -18.32 -10.97 0.46
C HIS A 92 -16.83 -10.96 0.82
N HIS A 93 -16.24 -12.14 0.96
CA HIS A 93 -14.79 -12.29 1.03
C HIS A 93 -14.19 -11.93 -0.32
N ARG A 94 -13.53 -10.76 -0.40
CA ARG A 94 -12.81 -10.33 -1.60
C ARG A 94 -11.31 -10.53 -1.39
N LEU A 95 -10.69 -11.37 -2.21
CA LEU A 95 -9.26 -11.28 -2.50
C LEU A 95 -9.10 -10.14 -3.51
N VAL A 96 -8.86 -8.94 -3.02
CA VAL A 96 -8.29 -7.89 -3.88
C VAL A 96 -6.80 -8.17 -3.94
N ASN A 97 -6.33 -8.66 -5.08
CA ASN A 97 -4.90 -8.67 -5.34
C ASN A 97 -4.43 -7.21 -5.32
N PHE A 98 -3.57 -6.88 -4.36
CA PHE A 98 -2.79 -5.65 -4.40
C PHE A 98 -1.69 -5.88 -5.44
N HIS A 99 -1.92 -5.42 -6.67
CA HIS A 99 -0.91 -5.33 -7.72
C HIS A 99 -0.44 -3.88 -7.84
#